data_AF-A0A971CC54-F1
#
_entry.id   AF-A0A971CC54-F1
#
_cell.length_a   1.000
_cell.length_b   1.000
_cell.length_c   1.000
_cell.angle_alpha   90.00
_cell.angle_beta   90.00
_cell.angle_gamma   90.00
#
_symmetry.space_group_name_H-M   'P 1'
#
loop_
_entity.id
_entity.type
_entity.pdbx_description
1 polymer ?
#
loop_
_entity_poly.entity_id
_entity_poly.type
_entity_poly.pdbx_seq_one_letter_code
_entity_poly.pdbx_strand_id
1 'polypeptide(L)'
;LIRSGAEDAVNYIQFAPPNKLEVYGTNNEGVGYKMMEIETELNPGSTGGSGINFYKYSDLSGLAGGLGREGNNIVLFSVYDDLLLTSVHVTGDITKTGSYSAVEPTDDYGTRLLYAAETPELLYYDRGVINLVNGEAKVYLDPIFLQCIEPDTELTPWQVWVQCYGENEVHVVEVGEDYFKVKERNAGTSNNKVVWRLEATRKNYAGIRLMEVVK
;
A
#
# COMPACT_ATOMS: atom_id res chain seq x y z
N LEU A 1 35.33 -7.84 30.96
CA LEU A 1 34.57 -7.20 29.87
C LEU A 1 35.53 -7.00 28.71
N ILE A 2 35.21 -7.49 27.51
CA ILE A 2 36.04 -7.23 26.31
C ILE A 2 35.33 -6.09 25.58
N ARG A 3 35.99 -4.94 25.44
CA ARG A 3 35.47 -3.76 24.72
C ARG A 3 36.50 -3.19 23.76
N SER A 4 36.03 -2.53 22.71
CA SER A 4 36.86 -1.64 21.89
C SER A 4 36.92 -0.24 22.51
N GLY A 5 37.85 0.59 22.01
CA GLY A 5 38.01 1.98 22.42
C GLY A 5 38.73 2.16 23.76
N ALA A 6 39.06 3.42 24.06
CA ALA A 6 39.57 3.82 25.38
C ALA A 6 38.45 3.73 26.43
N GLU A 7 38.82 3.82 27.71
CA GLU A 7 37.87 3.71 28.83
C GLU A 7 36.75 4.76 28.77
N ASP A 8 37.07 5.96 28.31
CA ASP A 8 36.19 7.12 28.13
C ASP A 8 35.52 7.18 26.74
N ALA A 9 35.77 6.20 25.86
CA ALA A 9 35.16 6.20 24.55
C ALA A 9 33.64 6.00 24.64
N VAL A 10 32.90 6.85 23.93
CA VAL A 10 31.43 6.81 23.78
C VAL A 10 30.97 6.01 22.54
N ASN A 11 31.89 5.77 21.60
CA ASN A 11 31.70 4.84 20.48
C ASN A 11 32.54 3.58 20.74
N TYR A 12 31.89 2.44 20.96
CA TYR A 12 32.58 1.18 21.20
C TYR A 12 31.67 -0.03 20.94
N ILE A 13 32.29 -1.20 20.86
CA ILE A 13 31.63 -2.50 20.82
C ILE A 13 32.07 -3.26 22.06
N GLN A 14 31.16 -3.97 22.72
CA GLN A 14 31.50 -4.80 23.88
C GLN A 14 30.82 -6.17 23.88
N PHE A 15 31.49 -7.14 24.50
CA PHE A 15 30.88 -8.39 24.92
C PHE A 15 30.43 -8.26 26.37
N ALA A 16 29.11 -8.20 26.57
CA ALA A 16 28.49 -8.07 27.87
C ALA A 16 27.94 -9.44 28.34
N PRO A 17 28.21 -9.84 29.60
CA PRO A 17 27.56 -11.03 30.18
C PRO A 17 26.02 -10.87 30.20
N PRO A 18 25.24 -11.96 30.10
CA PRO A 18 25.70 -13.35 29.98
C PRO A 18 26.13 -13.74 28.55
N ASN A 19 25.47 -13.23 27.50
CA ASN A 19 25.73 -13.59 26.09
C ASN A 19 25.30 -12.47 25.13
N LYS A 20 25.87 -11.27 25.26
CA LYS A 20 25.47 -10.10 24.45
C LYS A 20 26.66 -9.51 23.69
N LEU A 21 26.41 -9.12 22.44
CA LEU A 21 27.23 -8.18 21.69
C LEU A 21 26.48 -6.86 21.64
N GLU A 22 27.06 -5.80 22.19
CA GLU A 22 26.46 -4.46 22.22
C GLU A 22 27.31 -3.48 21.42
N VAL A 23 26.65 -2.62 20.65
CA VAL A 23 27.27 -1.53 19.90
C VAL A 23 26.77 -0.21 20.49
N TYR A 24 27.71 0.64 20.88
CA TYR A 24 27.45 1.99 21.37
C TYR A 24 27.91 3.03 20.35
N GLY A 25 27.09 4.06 20.19
CA GLY A 25 27.29 5.18 19.29
C GLY A 25 27.00 6.50 20.00
N THR A 26 27.42 7.60 19.40
CA THR A 26 27.29 8.93 20.01
C THR A 26 26.31 9.79 19.24
N ASN A 27 25.49 10.57 19.94
CA ASN A 27 24.68 11.61 19.29
C ASN A 27 25.57 12.82 18.90
N ASN A 28 24.95 13.81 18.24
CA ASN A 28 25.64 15.05 17.85
C ASN A 28 26.12 15.90 19.05
N GLU A 29 25.69 15.59 20.28
CA GLU A 29 26.03 16.29 21.52
C GLU A 29 27.15 15.59 22.31
N GLY A 30 27.69 14.49 21.80
CA GLY A 30 28.76 13.74 22.48
C GLY A 30 28.27 12.72 23.52
N VAL A 31 26.95 12.52 23.66
CA VAL A 31 26.36 11.55 24.59
C VAL A 31 26.30 10.16 23.94
N GLY A 32 26.83 9.15 24.63
CA GLY A 32 26.84 7.76 24.19
C GLY A 32 25.52 7.03 24.46
N TYR A 33 25.06 6.25 23.49
CA TYR A 33 23.84 5.45 23.53
C TYR A 33 24.10 4.04 23.00
N LYS A 34 23.37 3.06 23.53
CA LYS A 34 23.31 1.73 22.92
C LYS A 34 22.55 1.85 21.59
N MET A 35 23.15 1.39 20.50
CA MET A 35 22.63 1.48 19.14
C MET A 35 22.15 0.14 18.60
N MET A 36 22.82 -0.94 19.01
CA MET A 36 22.50 -2.29 18.57
C MET A 36 22.88 -3.30 19.65
N GLU A 37 22.11 -4.38 19.73
CA GLU A 37 22.37 -5.51 20.61
C GLU A 37 22.05 -6.82 19.90
N ILE A 38 22.96 -7.78 19.99
CA ILE A 38 22.70 -9.17 19.62
C ILE A 38 22.65 -9.97 20.91
N GLU A 39 21.55 -10.67 21.14
CA GLU A 39 21.34 -11.48 22.35
C GLU A 39 20.58 -12.77 22.06
N THR A 40 20.62 -13.71 23.01
CA THR A 40 20.01 -15.05 22.90
C THR A 40 18.66 -15.17 23.62
N GLU A 41 18.10 -14.07 24.12
CA GLU A 41 16.81 -14.05 24.83
C GLU A 41 16.13 -12.67 24.66
N LEU A 42 15.15 -12.58 23.75
CA LEU A 42 14.40 -11.35 23.51
C LEU A 42 13.38 -11.02 24.62
N ASN A 43 12.99 -12.00 25.45
CA ASN A 43 12.03 -11.84 26.55
C ASN A 43 12.26 -12.91 27.63
N PRO A 44 12.46 -12.54 28.92
CA PRO A 44 12.52 -13.48 30.03
C PRO A 44 11.24 -14.34 30.08
N GLY A 45 11.38 -15.65 29.88
CA GLY A 45 10.26 -16.61 29.90
C GLY A 45 9.74 -17.06 28.53
N SER A 46 10.35 -16.59 27.44
CA SER A 46 10.13 -17.16 26.10
C SER A 46 11.02 -18.40 25.87
N THR A 47 10.51 -19.42 25.18
CA THR A 47 11.21 -20.70 24.94
C THR A 47 12.32 -20.55 23.89
N GLY A 48 13.37 -19.78 24.22
CA GLY A 48 14.59 -19.62 23.44
C GLY A 48 14.45 -18.81 22.15
N GLY A 49 15.38 -17.88 21.91
CA GLY A 49 15.46 -17.19 20.62
C GLY A 49 16.51 -16.07 20.63
N SER A 50 17.31 -15.99 19.57
CA SER A 50 18.26 -14.89 19.37
C SER A 50 17.65 -13.78 18.53
N GLY A 51 18.09 -12.55 18.75
CA GLY A 51 17.68 -11.41 17.94
C GLY A 51 18.78 -10.37 17.79
N ILE A 52 18.58 -9.50 16.81
CA ILE A 52 19.33 -8.27 16.60
C ILE A 52 18.35 -7.12 16.84
N ASN A 53 18.60 -6.37 17.89
CA ASN A 53 17.82 -5.19 18.26
C ASN A 53 18.55 -3.93 17.80
N PHE A 54 17.81 -2.99 17.22
CA PHE A 54 18.28 -1.66 16.88
C PHE A 54 17.60 -0.65 17.81
N TYR A 55 18.36 0.35 18.25
CA TYR A 55 17.91 1.33 19.23
C TYR A 55 17.94 2.75 18.63
N LYS A 56 16.99 3.59 19.05
CA LYS A 56 16.90 4.99 18.62
C LYS A 56 17.72 5.90 19.55
N TYR A 57 18.24 6.99 18.99
CA TYR A 57 18.72 8.14 19.76
C TYR A 57 17.54 8.85 20.45
N SER A 58 17.30 8.57 21.72
CA SER A 58 16.48 9.38 22.62
C SER A 58 16.95 9.22 24.05
N ASP A 59 16.59 10.16 24.94
CA ASP A 59 17.05 10.30 26.34
C ASP A 59 17.02 9.00 27.18
N LEU A 60 16.24 8.00 26.75
CA LEU A 60 16.41 6.59 27.09
C LEU A 60 16.42 5.74 25.81
N SER A 61 17.24 4.68 25.84
CA SER A 61 17.42 3.66 24.80
C SER A 61 16.13 2.92 24.43
N GLY A 62 15.25 3.56 23.66
CA GLY A 62 14.05 2.94 23.11
C GLY A 62 14.40 1.99 21.97
N LEU A 63 13.89 0.76 22.03
CA LEU A 63 13.98 -0.19 20.92
C LEU A 63 13.31 0.43 19.68
N ALA A 64 14.04 0.56 18.59
CA ALA A 64 13.54 1.06 17.31
C ALA A 64 12.94 -0.06 16.46
N GLY A 65 13.49 -1.26 16.55
CA GLY A 65 13.08 -2.41 15.74
C GLY A 65 14.09 -3.53 15.84
N GLY A 66 13.87 -4.61 15.08
CA GLY A 66 14.77 -5.75 15.13
C GLY A 66 14.48 -6.84 14.11
N LEU A 67 15.42 -7.80 14.11
CA LEU A 67 15.32 -9.10 13.47
C LEU A 67 15.33 -10.15 14.59
N GLY A 68 14.40 -11.09 14.58
CA GLY A 68 14.34 -12.09 15.63
C GLY A 68 13.62 -13.37 15.20
N ARG A 69 13.35 -14.20 16.21
CA ARG A 69 12.60 -15.44 16.08
C ARG A 69 11.29 -15.35 16.85
N GLU A 70 10.20 -15.77 16.23
CA GLU A 70 8.91 -16.01 16.89
C GLU A 70 8.41 -17.42 16.53
N GLY A 71 8.41 -18.34 17.50
CA GLY A 71 8.10 -19.74 17.24
C GLY A 71 9.09 -20.35 16.22
N ASN A 72 8.61 -20.71 15.04
CA ASN A 72 9.48 -21.21 13.94
C ASN A 72 9.73 -20.14 12.85
N ASN A 73 9.26 -18.92 13.05
CA ASN A 73 9.32 -17.85 12.08
C ASN A 73 10.54 -16.94 12.32
N ILE A 74 11.02 -16.32 11.24
CA ILE A 74 11.89 -15.14 11.32
C ILE A 74 10.99 -13.91 11.25
N VAL A 75 11.19 -12.96 12.14
CA VAL A 75 10.43 -11.71 12.21
C VAL A 75 11.33 -10.51 11.96
N LEU A 76 10.83 -9.56 11.17
CA LEU A 76 11.40 -8.23 11.01
C LEU A 76 10.33 -7.23 11.45
N PHE A 77 10.67 -6.32 12.35
CA PHE A 77 9.70 -5.38 12.90
C PHE A 77 10.31 -3.99 13.15
N SER A 78 9.44 -2.99 13.04
CA SER A 78 9.65 -1.64 13.53
C SER A 78 8.75 -1.44 14.76
N VAL A 79 9.23 -0.72 15.77
CA VAL A 79 8.46 -0.45 16.99
C VAL A 79 7.55 0.76 16.83
N TYR A 80 7.96 1.75 16.05
CA TYR A 80 7.29 3.05 15.99
C TYR A 80 6.51 3.26 14.69
N ASP A 81 7.19 3.07 13.56
CA ASP A 81 6.67 3.44 12.25
C ASP A 81 6.75 2.23 11.29
N ASP A 82 7.23 2.45 10.07
CA ASP A 82 7.19 1.49 8.98
C ASP A 82 8.51 0.71 8.80
N LEU A 83 8.41 -0.43 8.12
CA LEU A 83 9.55 -1.07 7.48
C LEU A 83 9.72 -0.52 6.06
N LEU A 84 10.72 0.33 5.86
CA LEU A 84 11.02 0.96 4.57
C LEU A 84 11.84 0.01 3.69
N LEU A 85 11.24 -0.48 2.59
CA LEU A 85 11.87 -1.37 1.62
C LEU A 85 11.82 -0.74 0.22
N THR A 86 12.89 -0.88 -0.55
CA THR A 86 12.96 -0.31 -1.91
C THR A 86 12.19 -1.14 -2.94
N SER A 87 12.31 -2.46 -2.85
CA SER A 87 11.59 -3.44 -3.66
C SER A 87 11.46 -4.74 -2.88
N VAL A 88 10.35 -5.44 -3.09
CA VAL A 88 10.06 -6.72 -2.43
C VAL A 88 9.74 -7.75 -3.49
N HIS A 89 10.56 -8.79 -3.58
CA HIS A 89 10.28 -9.99 -4.38
C HIS A 89 10.05 -11.17 -3.43
N VAL A 90 8.89 -11.83 -3.54
CA VAL A 90 8.51 -12.94 -2.67
C VAL A 90 8.42 -14.22 -3.50
N THR A 91 9.13 -15.27 -3.06
CA THR A 91 8.88 -16.63 -3.53
C THR A 91 7.83 -17.26 -2.61
N GLY A 92 6.66 -17.60 -3.16
CA GLY A 92 5.53 -18.15 -2.42
C GLY A 92 4.40 -17.15 -2.20
N ASP A 93 3.56 -17.41 -1.22
CA ASP A 93 2.33 -16.65 -0.98
C ASP A 93 2.57 -15.47 -0.01
N ILE A 94 1.83 -14.38 -0.24
CA ILE A 94 1.73 -13.25 0.71
C ILE A 94 0.40 -13.35 1.44
N THR A 95 0.43 -13.61 2.76
CA THR A 95 -0.76 -13.53 3.63
C THR A 95 -0.63 -12.31 4.53
N LYS A 96 -1.64 -11.43 4.55
CA LYS A 96 -1.65 -10.23 5.40
C LYS A 96 -3.03 -9.89 5.92
N THR A 97 -3.06 -9.12 7.00
CA THR A 97 -4.25 -8.43 7.50
C THR A 97 -4.26 -6.97 7.04
N GLY A 98 -5.43 -6.36 6.89
CA GLY A 98 -5.57 -4.96 6.46
C GLY A 98 -5.70 -4.80 4.94
N SER A 99 -5.44 -3.59 4.43
CA SER A 99 -5.68 -3.23 3.03
C SER A 99 -4.47 -3.41 2.10
N TYR A 100 -4.72 -3.43 0.78
CA TYR A 100 -3.70 -3.37 -0.27
C TYR A 100 -4.00 -2.23 -1.24
N SER A 101 -3.13 -1.22 -1.26
CA SER A 101 -3.37 0.02 -2.00
C SER A 101 -2.10 0.55 -2.64
N ALA A 102 -2.26 1.14 -3.82
CA ALA A 102 -1.30 2.06 -4.40
C ALA A 102 -1.46 3.45 -3.77
N VAL A 103 -0.35 4.18 -3.71
CA VAL A 103 -0.28 5.58 -3.27
C VAL A 103 -0.24 6.44 -4.53
N GLU A 104 -1.25 7.28 -4.70
CA GLU A 104 -1.43 8.10 -5.90
C GLU A 104 -1.37 9.58 -5.57
N PRO A 105 -0.36 10.32 -6.08
CA PRO A 105 -0.40 11.76 -6.03
C PRO A 105 -1.51 12.27 -6.96
N THR A 106 -2.26 13.25 -6.48
CA THR A 106 -3.20 14.02 -7.30
C THR A 106 -2.72 15.46 -7.31
N ASP A 107 -3.05 16.18 -8.38
CA ASP A 107 -2.58 17.55 -8.60
C ASP A 107 -3.25 18.51 -7.60
N ASP A 108 -4.55 18.33 -7.35
CA ASP A 108 -5.36 19.27 -6.55
C ASP A 108 -5.83 18.72 -5.19
N TYR A 109 -5.73 17.40 -4.98
CA TYR A 109 -6.33 16.75 -3.82
C TYR A 109 -5.28 16.13 -2.88
N GLY A 110 -3.99 16.22 -3.19
CA GLY A 110 -2.93 15.57 -2.43
C GLY A 110 -2.92 14.06 -2.64
N THR A 111 -2.33 13.30 -1.72
CA THR A 111 -2.16 11.85 -1.94
C THR A 111 -3.43 11.07 -1.62
N ARG A 112 -3.74 10.07 -2.45
CA ARG A 112 -4.88 9.16 -2.31
C ARG A 112 -4.44 7.71 -2.30
N LEU A 113 -5.20 6.88 -1.60
CA LEU A 113 -5.06 5.43 -1.67
C LEU A 113 -6.06 4.90 -2.67
N LEU A 114 -5.58 4.12 -3.64
CA LEU A 114 -6.42 3.34 -4.54
C LEU A 114 -6.13 1.86 -4.37
N TYR A 115 -7.19 1.08 -4.23
CA TYR A 115 -7.08 -0.33 -3.85
C TYR A 115 -6.87 -1.20 -5.07
N ALA A 116 -5.90 -2.11 -4.99
CA ALA A 116 -5.44 -2.85 -6.15
C ALA A 116 -6.41 -3.96 -6.56
N ALA A 117 -6.48 -4.19 -7.87
CA ALA A 117 -7.03 -5.37 -8.50
C ALA A 117 -5.89 -6.19 -9.12
N GLU A 118 -5.95 -7.51 -9.00
CA GLU A 118 -5.00 -8.38 -9.70
C GLU A 118 -5.51 -8.65 -11.11
N THR A 119 -4.89 -7.98 -12.08
CA THR A 119 -5.28 -8.01 -13.48
C THR A 119 -4.07 -8.09 -14.41
N PRO A 120 -4.25 -8.50 -15.69
CA PRO A 120 -3.21 -8.44 -16.71
C PRO A 120 -2.63 -7.03 -16.98
N GLU A 121 -3.32 -5.98 -16.52
CA GLU A 121 -3.03 -4.55 -16.70
C GLU A 121 -3.10 -3.85 -15.33
N LEU A 122 -2.59 -2.62 -15.21
CA LEU A 122 -2.82 -1.80 -14.02
C LEU A 122 -4.09 -0.96 -14.20
N LEU A 123 -5.15 -1.33 -13.49
CA LEU A 123 -6.48 -0.76 -13.64
C LEU A 123 -7.03 -0.28 -12.30
N TYR A 124 -7.90 0.73 -12.35
CA TYR A 124 -8.78 1.09 -11.25
C TYR A 124 -10.25 0.97 -11.64
N TYR A 125 -11.07 0.73 -10.62
CA TYR A 125 -12.50 0.54 -10.77
C TYR A 125 -13.26 1.58 -9.95
N ASP A 126 -14.32 2.11 -10.53
CA ASP A 126 -15.35 2.82 -9.79
C ASP A 126 -16.73 2.21 -10.08
N ARG A 127 -17.66 2.37 -9.17
CA ARG A 127 -19.02 1.85 -9.30
C ARG A 127 -19.99 2.70 -8.53
N GLY A 128 -21.22 2.73 -9.02
CA GLY A 128 -22.26 3.48 -8.36
C GLY A 128 -23.64 3.09 -8.80
N VAL A 129 -24.57 3.90 -8.33
CA VAL A 129 -26.00 3.74 -8.58
C VAL A 129 -26.55 5.10 -8.93
N ILE A 130 -27.38 5.17 -9.96
CA ILE A 130 -28.10 6.36 -10.39
C ILE A 130 -29.53 6.01 -10.77
N ASN A 131 -30.45 6.97 -10.75
CA ASN A 131 -31.79 6.79 -11.29
C ASN A 131 -31.86 7.37 -12.70
N LEU A 132 -32.58 6.69 -13.58
CA LEU A 132 -33.05 7.30 -14.82
C LEU A 132 -34.00 8.45 -14.46
N VAL A 133 -34.02 9.48 -15.30
CA VAL A 133 -34.98 10.57 -15.31
C VAL A 133 -35.55 10.62 -16.71
N ASN A 134 -36.80 10.18 -16.87
CA ASN A 134 -37.44 10.03 -18.19
C ASN A 134 -36.57 9.21 -19.17
N GLY A 135 -36.11 8.05 -18.70
CA GLY A 135 -35.38 7.07 -19.50
C GLY A 135 -33.89 7.34 -19.72
N GLU A 136 -33.34 8.43 -19.19
CA GLU A 136 -31.92 8.78 -19.36
C GLU A 136 -31.25 9.12 -18.02
N ALA A 137 -29.95 8.86 -17.93
CA ALA A 137 -29.11 9.30 -16.81
C ALA A 137 -27.73 9.70 -17.32
N LYS A 138 -27.12 10.71 -16.69
CA LYS A 138 -25.71 11.06 -16.89
C LYS A 138 -24.97 10.84 -15.57
N VAL A 139 -23.90 10.05 -15.63
CA VAL A 139 -23.01 9.79 -14.50
C VAL A 139 -21.76 10.62 -14.69
N TYR A 140 -21.52 11.57 -13.79
CA TYR A 140 -20.25 12.30 -13.69
C TYR A 140 -19.29 11.52 -12.81
N LEU A 141 -18.03 11.44 -13.21
CA LEU A 141 -16.96 10.78 -12.47
C LEU A 141 -16.38 11.72 -11.42
N ASP A 142 -15.89 11.15 -10.32
CA ASP A 142 -15.23 11.93 -9.28
C ASP A 142 -13.95 12.59 -9.84
N PRO A 143 -13.77 13.93 -9.73
CA PRO A 143 -12.57 14.62 -10.18
C PRO A 143 -11.27 14.06 -9.59
N ILE A 144 -11.30 13.49 -8.38
CA ILE A 144 -10.15 12.84 -7.76
C ILE A 144 -9.80 11.56 -8.53
N PHE A 145 -10.82 10.77 -8.89
CA PHE A 145 -10.65 9.53 -9.64
C PHE A 145 -10.11 9.81 -11.04
N LEU A 146 -10.61 10.86 -11.71
CA LEU A 146 -10.11 11.33 -13.02
C LEU A 146 -8.62 11.70 -12.99
N GLN A 147 -8.09 12.21 -11.86
CA GLN A 147 -6.66 12.49 -11.74
C GLN A 147 -5.79 11.24 -11.55
N CYS A 148 -6.40 10.07 -11.33
CA CYS A 148 -5.72 8.80 -11.06
C CYS A 148 -5.79 7.80 -12.22
N ILE A 149 -6.57 8.08 -13.27
CA ILE A 149 -6.76 7.22 -14.44
C ILE A 149 -6.30 7.91 -15.72
N GLU A 150 -6.03 7.11 -16.75
CA GLU A 150 -5.89 7.60 -18.12
C GLU A 150 -7.26 8.05 -18.67
N PRO A 151 -7.31 9.06 -19.57
CA PRO A 151 -8.54 9.46 -20.24
C PRO A 151 -9.06 8.36 -21.17
N ASP A 152 -10.36 8.42 -21.49
CA ASP A 152 -10.97 7.55 -22.49
C ASP A 152 -10.39 7.84 -23.89
N THR A 153 -9.60 6.91 -24.41
CA THR A 153 -8.96 7.01 -25.74
C THR A 153 -8.95 5.66 -26.44
N GLU A 154 -8.57 5.62 -27.72
CA GLU A 154 -8.41 4.33 -28.43
C GLU A 154 -7.39 3.39 -27.76
N LEU A 155 -6.36 3.93 -27.11
CA LEU A 155 -5.32 3.14 -26.42
C LEU A 155 -5.76 2.71 -25.01
N THR A 156 -6.57 3.54 -24.34
CA THR A 156 -7.02 3.36 -22.96
C THR A 156 -8.53 3.53 -22.85
N PRO A 157 -9.33 2.74 -23.59
CA PRO A 157 -10.76 2.92 -23.60
C PRO A 157 -11.32 2.59 -22.21
N TRP A 158 -12.15 3.48 -21.68
CA TRP A 158 -12.92 3.19 -20.49
C TRP A 158 -13.92 2.08 -20.79
N GLN A 159 -13.96 1.07 -19.93
CA GLN A 159 -14.95 0.01 -20.03
C GLN A 159 -16.08 0.29 -19.04
N VAL A 160 -17.30 0.47 -19.56
CA VAL A 160 -18.47 0.82 -18.75
C VAL A 160 -19.54 -0.25 -18.88
N TRP A 161 -19.90 -0.86 -17.76
CA TRP A 161 -21.03 -1.79 -17.66
C TRP A 161 -22.17 -1.12 -16.91
N VAL A 162 -23.37 -1.26 -17.45
CA VAL A 162 -24.60 -0.76 -16.85
C VAL A 162 -25.65 -1.85 -16.78
N GLN A 163 -26.40 -1.88 -15.69
CA GLN A 163 -27.53 -2.79 -15.51
C GLN A 163 -28.67 -2.04 -14.83
N CYS A 164 -29.88 -2.19 -15.37
CA CYS A 164 -31.10 -1.63 -14.78
C CYS A 164 -31.71 -2.62 -13.79
N TYR A 165 -32.30 -2.10 -12.72
CA TYR A 165 -33.22 -2.87 -11.87
C TYR A 165 -34.63 -2.85 -12.46
N GLY A 166 -35.32 -3.98 -12.36
CA GLY A 166 -36.64 -4.20 -12.96
C GLY A 166 -36.57 -4.69 -14.41
N GLU A 167 -37.74 -4.84 -15.03
CA GLU A 167 -37.87 -5.32 -16.42
C GLU A 167 -37.56 -4.19 -17.42
N ASN A 168 -36.28 -3.80 -17.48
CA ASN A 168 -35.80 -2.76 -18.37
C ASN A 168 -34.35 -3.02 -18.78
N GLU A 169 -34.02 -2.72 -20.04
CA GLU A 169 -32.66 -2.76 -20.55
C GLU A 169 -32.11 -1.35 -20.69
N VAL A 170 -30.83 -1.17 -20.38
CA VAL A 170 -30.11 0.11 -20.51
C VAL A 170 -28.79 -0.10 -21.26
N HIS A 171 -28.30 0.95 -21.89
CA HIS A 171 -27.03 0.93 -22.62
C HIS A 171 -26.34 2.29 -22.51
N VAL A 172 -25.02 2.29 -22.63
CA VAL A 172 -24.22 3.52 -22.72
C VAL A 172 -24.39 4.09 -24.12
N VAL A 173 -24.70 5.38 -24.22
CA VAL A 173 -24.92 6.08 -25.49
C VAL A 173 -23.86 7.13 -25.79
N GLU A 174 -23.08 7.53 -24.79
CA GLU A 174 -22.05 8.56 -24.90
C GLU A 174 -21.05 8.40 -23.76
N VAL A 175 -19.76 8.54 -24.07
CA VAL A 175 -18.68 8.72 -23.10
C VAL A 175 -18.02 10.06 -23.43
N GLY A 176 -17.88 10.91 -22.42
CA GLY A 176 -17.22 12.21 -22.50
C GLY A 176 -16.00 12.27 -21.59
N GLU A 177 -15.40 13.45 -21.46
CA GLU A 177 -14.15 13.64 -20.72
C GLU A 177 -14.26 13.34 -19.21
N ASP A 178 -15.42 13.58 -18.60
CA ASP A 178 -15.68 13.43 -17.17
C ASP A 178 -17.03 12.74 -16.86
N TYR A 179 -17.68 12.16 -17.88
CA TYR A 179 -18.98 11.51 -17.71
C TYR A 179 -19.24 10.39 -18.72
N PHE A 180 -20.27 9.61 -18.45
CA PHE A 180 -20.95 8.81 -19.47
C PHE A 180 -22.47 8.94 -19.35
N LYS A 181 -23.19 8.72 -20.45
CA LYS A 181 -24.66 8.75 -20.49
C LYS A 181 -25.22 7.36 -20.72
N VAL A 182 -26.29 7.07 -20.01
CA VAL A 182 -27.05 5.82 -20.07
C VAL A 182 -28.45 6.14 -20.55
N LYS A 183 -28.97 5.31 -21.46
CA LYS A 183 -30.34 5.39 -21.96
C LYS A 183 -31.02 4.04 -21.87
N GLU A 184 -32.29 4.06 -21.49
CA GLU A 184 -33.11 2.86 -21.52
C GLU A 184 -33.57 2.48 -22.93
N ARG A 185 -34.06 1.24 -23.06
CA ARG A 185 -34.71 0.76 -24.28
C ARG A 185 -36.24 0.80 -24.20
N ASN A 186 -36.83 1.07 -23.02
CA ASN A 186 -38.27 0.97 -22.79
C ASN A 186 -39.01 2.32 -22.92
N ALA A 187 -39.04 2.87 -24.15
CA ALA A 187 -39.84 4.05 -24.55
C ALA A 187 -39.49 5.40 -23.88
N GLY A 188 -38.43 5.51 -23.08
CA GLY A 188 -37.91 6.80 -22.59
C GLY A 188 -38.75 7.42 -21.47
N THR A 189 -39.39 6.60 -20.64
CA THR A 189 -40.27 7.04 -19.54
C THR A 189 -39.87 6.48 -18.17
N SER A 190 -38.91 5.55 -18.10
CA SER A 190 -38.52 4.91 -16.85
C SER A 190 -37.75 5.85 -15.94
N ASN A 191 -37.95 5.66 -14.65
CA ASN A 191 -37.15 6.26 -13.58
C ASN A 191 -36.45 5.18 -12.74
N ASN A 192 -36.23 4.00 -13.35
CA ASN A 192 -35.62 2.86 -12.69
C ASN A 192 -34.21 3.18 -12.22
N LYS A 193 -33.79 2.43 -11.21
CA LYS A 193 -32.43 2.45 -10.69
C LYS A 193 -31.50 1.70 -11.65
N VAL A 194 -30.36 2.30 -11.95
CA VAL A 194 -29.28 1.73 -12.74
C VAL A 194 -28.06 1.60 -11.85
N VAL A 195 -27.42 0.43 -11.87
CA VAL A 195 -26.09 0.23 -11.32
C VAL A 195 -25.08 0.31 -12.45
N TRP A 196 -23.90 0.84 -12.16
CA TRP A 196 -22.82 0.96 -13.13
C TRP A 196 -21.49 0.58 -12.52
N ARG A 197 -20.58 0.13 -13.37
CA ARG A 197 -19.16 -0.08 -13.07
C ARG A 197 -18.36 0.50 -14.23
N LEU A 198 -17.30 1.22 -13.89
CA LEU A 198 -16.30 1.69 -14.84
C LEU A 198 -14.94 1.08 -14.48
N GLU A 199 -14.23 0.61 -15.49
CA GLU A 199 -12.83 0.21 -15.40
C GLU A 199 -11.99 1.12 -16.30
N ALA A 200 -10.87 1.61 -15.77
CA ALA A 200 -9.95 2.47 -16.51
C ALA A 200 -8.49 2.20 -16.15
N THR A 201 -7.59 2.37 -17.12
CA THR A 201 -6.16 2.23 -16.95
C THR A 201 -5.65 3.25 -15.94
N ARG A 202 -4.79 2.81 -15.03
CA ARG A 202 -4.10 3.69 -14.08
C ARG A 202 -3.26 4.73 -14.83
N LYS A 203 -3.32 5.99 -14.40
CA LYS A 203 -2.54 7.09 -14.99
C LYS A 203 -1.04 6.75 -15.04
N ASN A 204 -0.41 7.02 -16.18
CA ASN A 204 0.97 6.69 -16.56
C ASN A 204 1.27 5.20 -16.83
N TYR A 205 0.24 4.35 -17.01
CA TYR A 205 0.41 2.92 -17.32
C TYR A 205 -0.25 2.49 -18.64
N ALA A 206 -0.56 3.43 -19.52
CA ALA A 206 -1.08 3.14 -20.86
C ALA A 206 -0.21 2.13 -21.63
N GLY A 207 -0.85 1.12 -22.23
CA GLY A 207 -0.18 0.10 -23.05
C GLY A 207 0.64 -0.96 -22.28
N ILE A 208 0.66 -0.93 -20.94
CA ILE A 208 1.37 -1.92 -20.13
C ILE A 208 0.44 -3.09 -19.81
N ARG A 209 0.72 -4.26 -20.40
CA ARG A 209 -0.10 -5.46 -20.26
C ARG A 209 0.72 -6.73 -20.39
N LEU A 210 0.47 -7.71 -19.50
CA LEU A 210 1.12 -9.03 -19.54
C LEU A 210 2.65 -8.96 -19.72
N MET A 211 3.30 -8.06 -18.99
CA MET A 211 4.76 -7.92 -19.04
C MET A 211 5.44 -9.22 -18.63
N GLU A 212 6.43 -9.63 -19.42
CA GLU A 212 7.27 -10.77 -19.06
C GLU A 212 8.09 -10.47 -17.80
N VAL A 213 8.15 -11.45 -16.89
CA VAL A 213 9.06 -11.39 -15.76
C VAL A 213 10.40 -11.95 -16.19
N VAL A 214 11.33 -11.06 -16.53
CA VAL A 214 12.72 -11.41 -16.83
C VAL A 214 13.49 -11.50 -15.52
N LYS A 215 14.14 -12.64 -15.26
CA LYS A 215 15.00 -12.88 -14.09
C LYS A 215 16.47 -12.84 -14.47
#